data_AF-A0A2M8GC60-F1
#
_entry.id   AF-A0A2M8GC60-F1
#
_cell.length_a   1.000
_cell.length_b   1.000
_cell.length_c   1.000
_cell.angle_alpha   90.00
_cell.angle_beta   90.00
_cell.angle_gamma   90.00
#
_symmetry.space_group_name_H-M   'P 1'
#
loop_
_entity.id
_entity.type
_entity.pdbx_description
1 polymer ?
#
loop_
_entity_poly.entity_id
_entity_poly.type
_entity_poly.pdbx_seq_one_letter_code
_entity_poly.pdbx_strand_id
1 'polypeptide(L)'
;IADVCAVLTGSADAGAYWRKLKQRLKEEGSEVVTICHGLKLTAPDGKMRLTDCANAEGIFRIIQSIPSSKAEPFKRWLAKVGYERVQEIEDPELATKRTRAIYKAKGYSDAWIEKRMRGIAIREELTDEWKN
;
A
#
# COMPACT_ATOMS: atom_id res chain seq x y z
N ILE A 1 -0.37 -13.79 3.18
CA ILE A 1 -1.58 -13.52 2.37
C ILE A 1 -2.83 -14.19 2.93
N ALA A 2 -2.76 -15.47 3.32
CA ALA A 2 -3.90 -16.19 3.89
C ALA A 2 -4.57 -15.44 5.06
N ASP A 3 -3.82 -14.79 5.94
CA ASP A 3 -4.38 -14.02 7.06
C ASP A 3 -5.23 -12.82 6.60
N VAL A 4 -4.79 -12.12 5.55
CA VAL A 4 -5.56 -11.03 4.92
C VAL A 4 -6.86 -11.59 4.35
N CYS A 5 -6.80 -12.73 3.67
CA CYS A 5 -8.01 -13.43 3.20
C CYS A 5 -8.91 -13.82 4.37
N ALA A 6 -8.37 -14.32 5.49
CA ALA A 6 -9.14 -14.72 6.66
C ALA A 6 -9.94 -13.54 7.24
N VAL A 7 -9.27 -12.42 7.48
CA VAL A 7 -9.88 -11.21 8.05
C VAL A 7 -10.95 -10.65 7.11
N LEU A 8 -10.62 -10.51 5.82
CA LEU A 8 -11.51 -9.87 4.86
C LEU A 8 -12.68 -10.76 4.43
N THR A 9 -12.57 -12.08 4.46
CA THR A 9 -13.64 -12.98 4.01
C THR A 9 -14.40 -13.63 5.14
N GLY A 10 -13.81 -13.72 6.34
CA GLY A 10 -14.36 -14.54 7.44
C GLY A 10 -14.37 -16.04 7.13
N SER A 11 -13.62 -16.49 6.12
CA SER A 11 -13.59 -17.90 5.72
C SER A 11 -12.99 -18.77 6.83
N ALA A 12 -13.65 -19.89 7.12
CA ALA A 12 -13.15 -20.90 8.07
C ALA A 12 -11.82 -21.53 7.62
N ASP A 13 -11.59 -21.62 6.30
CA ASP A 13 -10.31 -22.02 5.71
C ASP A 13 -9.85 -20.98 4.68
N ALA A 14 -9.14 -19.96 5.18
CA ALA A 14 -8.58 -18.91 4.36
C ALA A 14 -7.49 -19.40 3.39
N GLY A 15 -6.83 -20.53 3.68
CA GLY A 15 -5.85 -21.15 2.80
C GLY A 15 -6.51 -21.77 1.56
N ALA A 16 -7.63 -22.47 1.75
CA ALA A 16 -8.48 -22.95 0.65
C ALA A 16 -9.06 -21.79 -0.17
N TYR A 17 -9.54 -20.73 0.51
CA TYR A 17 -10.00 -19.54 -0.17
C TYR A 17 -8.91 -18.93 -1.06
N TRP A 18 -7.71 -18.73 -0.53
CA TRP A 18 -6.58 -18.18 -1.29
C TRP A 18 -6.21 -19.06 -2.49
N ARG A 19 -6.18 -20.39 -2.33
CA ARG A 19 -5.95 -21.32 -3.46
C ARG A 19 -6.98 -21.13 -4.57
N LYS A 20 -8.26 -21.01 -4.22
CA LYS A 20 -9.35 -20.80 -5.19
C LYS A 20 -9.28 -19.42 -5.85
N LEU A 21 -8.94 -18.38 -5.08
CA LEU A 21 -8.75 -17.03 -5.62
C LEU A 21 -7.57 -17.00 -6.61
N LYS A 22 -6.43 -17.62 -6.26
CA LYS A 22 -5.29 -17.76 -7.16
C LYS A 22 -5.66 -18.44 -8.48
N GLN A 23 -6.48 -19.50 -8.41
CA GLN A 23 -6.94 -20.19 -9.61
C GLN A 23 -7.74 -19.26 -10.52
N ARG A 24 -8.76 -18.58 -9.99
CA ARG A 24 -9.58 -17.63 -10.76
C ARG A 24 -8.75 -16.51 -11.38
N LEU A 25 -7.83 -15.94 -10.60
CA LEU A 25 -6.92 -14.89 -11.08
C LEU A 25 -6.05 -15.38 -12.24
N LYS A 26 -5.55 -16.62 -12.18
CA LYS A 26 -4.79 -17.21 -13.30
C LYS A 26 -5.66 -17.46 -14.53
N GLU A 27 -6.89 -17.93 -14.34
CA GLU A 27 -7.86 -18.15 -15.43
C GLU A 27 -8.25 -16.83 -16.12
N GLU A 28 -8.31 -15.73 -15.37
CA GLU A 28 -8.54 -14.37 -15.88
C GLU A 28 -7.28 -13.73 -16.53
N GLY A 29 -6.14 -14.42 -16.54
CA GLY A 29 -4.87 -13.89 -17.05
C GLY A 29 -4.21 -12.85 -16.13
N SER A 30 -4.61 -12.78 -14.86
CA SER A 30 -4.06 -11.84 -13.88
C SER A 30 -2.68 -12.27 -13.38
N GLU A 31 -1.72 -11.34 -13.43
CA GLU A 31 -0.37 -11.53 -12.88
C GLU A 31 -0.27 -11.24 -11.38
N VAL A 32 -1.38 -10.95 -10.69
CA VAL A 32 -1.36 -10.64 -9.23
C VAL A 32 -0.82 -11.81 -8.38
N VAL A 33 -0.80 -13.03 -8.93
CA VAL A 33 -0.23 -14.20 -8.23
C VAL A 33 1.29 -14.32 -8.43
N THR A 34 1.87 -13.71 -9.47
CA THR A 34 3.32 -13.82 -9.77
C THR A 34 4.17 -12.98 -8.82
N ILE A 35 3.60 -11.91 -8.27
CA ILE A 35 4.23 -11.04 -7.25
C ILE A 35 4.28 -11.69 -5.84
N CYS A 36 3.69 -12.88 -5.67
CA CYS A 36 3.67 -13.58 -4.39
C CYS A 36 4.89 -14.49 -4.26
N HIS A 37 5.61 -14.40 -3.14
CA HIS A 37 6.77 -15.24 -2.85
C HIS A 37 6.50 -16.17 -1.67
N GLY A 38 6.86 -17.45 -1.83
CA GLY A 38 6.79 -18.43 -0.75
C GLY A 38 7.96 -18.23 0.22
N LEU A 39 7.68 -17.76 1.43
CA LEU A 39 8.67 -17.60 2.50
C LEU A 39 8.43 -18.62 3.60
N LYS A 40 9.50 -19.13 4.21
CA LYS A 40 9.38 -20.00 5.39
C LYS A 40 9.06 -19.15 6.61
N LEU A 41 7.87 -19.33 7.18
CA LEU A 41 7.41 -18.64 8.38
C LEU A 41 7.09 -19.64 9.48
N THR A 42 7.27 -19.24 10.73
CA THR A 42 6.86 -20.01 11.90
C THR A 42 5.33 -19.97 12.02
N ALA A 43 4.71 -21.14 11.98
CA ALA A 43 3.28 -21.28 12.21
C ALA A 43 2.96 -21.31 13.72
N PRO A 44 1.69 -21.17 14.14
CA PRO A 44 1.29 -21.17 15.56
C PRO A 44 1.69 -22.44 16.34
N ASP A 45 1.90 -23.56 15.65
CA ASP A 45 2.37 -24.82 16.22
C ASP A 45 3.90 -24.92 16.33
N GLY A 46 4.62 -23.82 16.11
CA GLY A 46 6.09 -23.72 16.19
C GLY A 46 6.83 -24.29 14.99
N LYS A 47 6.14 -24.85 13.99
CA LYS A 47 6.78 -25.44 12.80
C LYS A 47 6.97 -24.41 11.69
N MET A 48 8.09 -24.49 10.98
CA MET A 48 8.33 -23.67 9.79
C MET A 48 7.55 -24.19 8.59
N ARG A 49 6.73 -23.35 7.97
CA ARG A 49 5.96 -23.67 6.75
C ARG A 49 6.17 -22.62 5.67
N LEU A 50 6.13 -23.08 4.42
CA LEU A 50 6.16 -22.18 3.27
C LEU A 50 4.80 -21.47 3.17
N THR A 51 4.83 -20.15 3.20
CA THR A 51 3.63 -19.30 3.22
C THR A 51 3.75 -18.24 2.13
N ASP A 52 2.69 -18.06 1.33
CA ASP A 52 2.66 -17.02 0.31
C ASP A 52 2.61 -15.63 0.97
N CYS A 53 3.62 -14.83 0.65
CA CYS A 53 3.83 -13.47 1.12
C CYS A 53 3.88 -12.50 -0.06
N ALA A 54 3.46 -11.25 0.18
CA ALA A 54 3.59 -10.16 -0.78
C ALA A 54 3.95 -8.88 -0.01
N ASN A 55 4.58 -7.94 -0.71
CA ASN A 55 4.81 -6.59 -0.19
C ASN A 55 3.49 -5.80 -0.07
N ALA A 56 3.53 -4.59 0.48
CA ALA A 56 2.34 -3.78 0.71
C ALA A 56 1.52 -3.53 -0.58
N GLU A 57 2.20 -3.19 -1.67
CA GLU A 57 1.56 -3.00 -2.98
C GLU A 57 0.85 -4.28 -3.47
N GLY A 58 1.52 -5.42 -3.39
CA GLY A 58 0.94 -6.70 -3.77
C GLY A 58 -0.26 -7.08 -2.92
N ILE A 59 -0.23 -6.79 -1.61
CA ILE A 59 -1.41 -6.95 -0.75
C ILE A 59 -2.56 -6.05 -1.20
N PHE A 60 -2.30 -4.78 -1.52
CA PHE A 60 -3.34 -3.87 -2.03
C PHE A 60 -3.93 -4.36 -3.36
N ARG A 61 -3.13 -4.96 -4.24
CA ARG A 61 -3.61 -5.59 -5.48
C ARG A 61 -4.50 -6.80 -5.19
N ILE A 62 -4.09 -7.68 -4.28
CA ILE A 62 -4.90 -8.84 -3.90
C ILE A 62 -6.24 -8.42 -3.27
N ILE A 63 -6.25 -7.40 -2.41
CA ILE A 63 -7.47 -6.90 -1.75
C ILE A 63 -8.51 -6.44 -2.79
N GLN A 64 -8.09 -5.84 -3.91
CA GLN A 64 -9.00 -5.41 -4.97
C GLN A 64 -9.77 -6.59 -5.58
N SER A 65 -9.13 -7.76 -5.69
CA SER A 65 -9.70 -8.99 -6.23
C SER A 65 -10.57 -9.78 -5.24
N ILE A 66 -10.66 -9.38 -3.96
CA ILE A 66 -11.51 -10.07 -2.96
C ILE A 66 -12.94 -9.52 -3.03
N PRO A 67 -13.96 -10.32 -3.41
CA PRO A 67 -15.36 -9.91 -3.40
C PRO A 67 -15.96 -10.03 -2.00
N SER A 68 -15.59 -9.13 -1.09
CA SER A 68 -16.13 -9.06 0.27
C SER A 68 -16.49 -7.63 0.65
N SER A 69 -17.60 -7.46 1.37
CA SER A 69 -18.00 -6.17 1.95
C SER A 69 -16.95 -5.63 2.93
N LYS A 70 -16.15 -6.49 3.57
CA LYS A 70 -15.05 -6.05 4.44
C LYS A 70 -13.85 -5.50 3.66
N ALA A 71 -13.72 -5.84 2.38
CA ALA A 71 -12.68 -5.27 1.52
C ALA A 71 -13.08 -3.89 0.96
N GLU A 72 -14.37 -3.56 0.94
CA GLU A 72 -14.90 -2.33 0.36
C GLU A 72 -14.29 -1.04 0.97
N PRO A 73 -14.10 -0.91 2.30
CA PRO A 73 -13.44 0.27 2.87
C PRO A 73 -12.03 0.49 2.31
N PHE A 74 -11.26 -0.58 2.09
CA PHE A 74 -9.94 -0.49 1.49
C PHE A 74 -10.00 -0.09 0.02
N LYS A 75 -10.96 -0.63 -0.74
CA LYS A 75 -11.13 -0.28 -2.17
C LYS A 75 -11.51 1.19 -2.33
N ARG A 76 -12.44 1.70 -1.50
CA ARG A 76 -12.81 3.12 -1.47
C ARG A 76 -11.65 4.00 -1.07
N TRP A 77 -10.87 3.58 -0.07
CA TRP A 77 -9.68 4.31 0.34
C TRP A 77 -8.64 4.37 -0.78
N LEU A 78 -8.34 3.25 -1.45
CA LEU A 78 -7.44 3.21 -2.61
C LEU A 78 -7.93 4.10 -3.76
N ALA A 79 -9.23 4.07 -4.06
CA ALA A 79 -9.84 4.93 -5.08
C ALA A 79 -9.68 6.43 -4.74
N LYS A 80 -9.94 6.79 -3.47
CA LYS A 80 -9.77 8.16 -2.99
C LYS A 80 -8.31 8.61 -3.08
N VAL A 81 -7.37 7.81 -2.58
CA VAL A 81 -5.93 8.14 -2.62
C VAL A 81 -5.45 8.26 -4.08
N GLY A 82 -5.89 7.35 -4.96
CA GLY A 82 -5.58 7.40 -6.39
C GLY A 82 -6.10 8.68 -7.04
N TYR A 83 -7.34 9.08 -6.73
CA TYR A 83 -7.91 10.34 -7.22
C TYR A 83 -7.15 11.56 -6.71
N GLU A 84 -6.81 11.60 -5.42
CA GLU A 84 -5.97 12.66 -4.83
C GLU A 84 -4.60 12.74 -5.50
N ARG A 85 -3.99 11.61 -5.91
CA ARG A 85 -2.73 11.63 -6.69
C ARG A 85 -2.92 12.31 -8.03
N VAL A 86 -3.99 12.01 -8.75
CA VAL A 86 -4.28 12.62 -10.07
C VAL A 86 -4.46 14.12 -9.91
N GLN A 87 -5.25 14.55 -8.91
CA GLN A 87 -5.43 15.99 -8.63
C GLN A 87 -4.11 16.69 -8.28
N GLU A 88 -3.22 16.04 -7.52
CA GLU A 88 -1.91 16.61 -7.20
C GLU A 88 -0.97 16.70 -8.41
N ILE A 89 -1.17 15.88 -9.44
CA ILE A 89 -0.41 15.99 -10.70
C ILE A 89 -0.92 17.19 -11.51
N GLU A 90 -2.23 17.43 -11.50
CA GLU A 90 -2.85 18.57 -12.18
C GLU A 90 -2.58 19.90 -11.45
N ASP A 91 -2.65 19.91 -10.12
CA ASP A 91 -2.33 21.05 -9.24
C ASP A 91 -1.27 20.64 -8.19
N PRO A 92 0.03 20.83 -8.49
CA PRO A 92 1.12 20.53 -7.56
C PRO A 92 1.07 21.30 -6.24
N GLU A 93 0.32 22.41 -6.13
CA GLU A 93 0.16 23.09 -4.84
C GLU A 93 -0.59 22.22 -3.83
N LEU A 94 -1.50 21.36 -4.29
CA LEU A 94 -2.22 20.42 -3.42
C LEU A 94 -1.25 19.48 -2.71
N ALA A 95 -0.19 19.03 -3.39
CA ALA A 95 0.85 18.18 -2.80
C ALA A 95 1.63 18.92 -1.70
N THR A 96 1.90 20.21 -1.91
CA THR A 96 2.55 21.09 -0.92
C THR A 96 1.65 21.30 0.30
N LYS A 97 0.36 21.60 0.08
CA LYS A 97 -0.65 21.76 1.14
C LYS A 97 -0.79 20.47 1.96
N ARG A 98 -0.86 19.31 1.29
CA ARG A 98 -0.90 17.99 1.94
C ARG A 98 0.35 17.74 2.78
N THR A 99 1.53 18.08 2.27
CA THR A 99 2.80 17.92 2.99
C THR A 99 2.82 18.72 4.29
N ARG A 100 2.37 19.98 4.25
CA ARG A 100 2.22 20.80 5.47
C ARG A 100 1.24 20.17 6.46
N ALA A 101 0.08 19.70 5.99
CA ALA A 101 -0.92 19.03 6.82
C ALA A 101 -0.38 17.75 7.49
N ILE A 102 0.41 16.95 6.76
CA ILE A 102 1.05 15.74 7.29
C ILE A 102 2.01 16.07 8.43
N TYR A 103 2.87 17.09 8.27
CA TYR A 103 3.76 17.49 9.35
C TYR A 103 2.99 18.03 10.56
N LYS A 104 1.93 18.82 10.33
CA LYS A 104 1.08 19.30 11.42
C LYS A 104 0.42 18.15 12.18
N ALA A 105 -0.09 17.14 11.47
CA ALA A 105 -0.66 15.93 12.06
C ALA A 105 0.37 15.10 12.85
N LYS A 106 1.65 15.18 12.50
CA LYS A 106 2.76 14.57 13.26
C LYS A 106 3.18 15.40 14.49
N GLY A 107 2.56 16.56 14.73
CA GLY A 107 2.82 17.41 15.90
C GLY A 107 3.92 18.45 15.71
N TYR A 108 4.39 18.70 14.48
CA TYR A 108 5.37 19.75 14.23
C TYR A 108 4.72 21.15 14.26
N SER A 109 5.44 22.14 14.78
CA SER A 109 4.98 23.54 14.82
C SER A 109 5.00 24.18 13.43
N ASP A 110 4.11 25.13 13.19
CA ASP A 110 4.02 25.81 11.88
C ASP A 110 5.36 26.47 11.50
N ALA A 111 6.06 27.09 12.46
CA ALA A 111 7.41 27.65 12.25
C ALA A 111 8.46 26.60 11.84
N TRP A 112 8.42 25.40 12.44
CA TRP A 112 9.31 24.30 12.04
C TRP A 112 8.98 23.82 10.62
N ILE A 113 7.69 23.70 10.29
CA ILE A 113 7.22 23.26 8.97
C ILE A 113 7.70 24.24 7.90
N GLU A 114 7.53 25.54 8.10
CA GLU A 114 8.01 26.55 7.15
C GLU A 114 9.52 26.49 6.92
N LYS A 115 10.28 26.39 8.02
CA LYS A 115 11.73 26.23 7.94
C LYS A 115 12.12 24.96 7.18
N ARG A 116 11.40 23.85 7.41
CA ARG A 116 11.63 22.57 6.72
C ARG A 116 11.34 22.68 5.23
N MET A 117 10.23 23.30 4.84
CA MET A 117 9.87 23.46 3.43
C MET A 117 10.92 24.29 2.68
N ARG A 118 11.38 25.42 3.25
CA ARG A 118 12.47 26.22 2.66
C ARG A 118 13.77 25.43 2.58
N GLY A 119 14.10 24.67 3.62
CA GLY A 119 15.31 23.85 3.66
C GLY A 119 15.30 22.64 2.73
N ILE A 120 14.13 22.22 2.21
CA ILE A 120 14.06 21.21 1.13
C ILE A 120 14.45 21.87 -0.19
N ALA A 121 13.87 23.04 -0.52
CA ALA A 121 14.18 23.77 -1.74
C ALA A 121 15.68 24.11 -1.86
N ILE A 122 16.29 24.64 -0.79
CA ILE A 122 17.74 24.96 -0.75
C ILE A 122 18.59 23.70 -0.98
N ARG A 123 18.18 22.54 -0.43
CA ARG A 123 18.94 21.30 -0.60
C ARG A 123 18.85 20.80 -2.04
N GLU A 124 17.68 20.89 -2.67
CA GLU A 124 17.50 20.49 -4.07
C GLU A 124 18.37 21.34 -4.99
N GLU A 125 18.34 22.67 -4.83
CA GLU A 125 19.20 23.60 -5.58
C GLU A 125 20.69 23.26 -5.44
N LEU A 126 21.18 23.09 -4.21
CA LEU A 126 22.56 22.67 -3.96
C LEU A 126 22.86 21.27 -4.51
N THR A 127 21.91 20.34 -4.53
CA THR A 127 22.15 19.00 -5.07
C THR A 127 22.26 19.02 -6.59
N ASP A 128 21.49 19.88 -7.25
CA ASP A 128 21.52 20.05 -8.70
C ASP A 128 22.80 20.76 -9.16
N GLU A 129 23.27 21.75 -8.40
CA GLU A 129 24.57 22.40 -8.66
C GLU A 129 25.75 21.42 -8.62
N TRP A 130 25.76 20.47 -7.68
CA TRP A 130 26.87 19.52 -7.49
C TRP A 130 26.85 18.31 -8.44
N LYS A 131 25.77 18.12 -9.20
CA LYS A 131 25.67 17.08 -10.24
C LYS A 131 26.14 17.55 -11.61
N ASN A 132 26.35 18.86 -11.78
CA ASN A 132 26.98 19.48 -12.95
C ASN A 132 28.51 19.52 -12.77
#